data_AF-A0A943W7D4-F1
#
_entry.id   AF-A0A943W7D4-F1
#
_cell.length_a   1.000
_cell.length_b   1.000
_cell.length_c   1.000
_cell.angle_alpha   90.00
_cell.angle_beta   90.00
_cell.angle_gamma   90.00
#
_symmetry.space_group_name_H-M   'P 1'
#
loop_
_entity.id
_entity.type
_entity.pdbx_description
1 polymer ?
#
loop_
_entity_poly.entity_id
_entity_poly.type
_entity_poly.pdbx_seq_one_letter_code
_entity_poly.pdbx_strand_id
1 'polypeptide(L)' 'MSKINNIRKDFFLQFGEELFKLRREHKLNLLELSQKTGIRMAKLDLMERGKAKEIWLFCKLLAFYNKLIKIELVE' A
#
# COMPACT_ATOMS: atom_id res chain seq x y z
N MET A 1 21.22 0.51 -12.20
CA MET A 1 19.75 0.73 -12.27
C MET A 1 19.49 2.19 -12.61
N SER A 2 18.58 2.51 -13.54
CA SER A 2 18.30 3.91 -13.91
C SER A 2 17.66 4.69 -12.76
N LYS A 3 17.89 6.01 -12.67
CA LYS A 3 17.31 6.91 -11.65
C LYS A 3 15.78 6.74 -11.53
N ILE A 4 15.09 6.60 -12.66
CA ILE A 4 13.64 6.40 -12.75
C ILE A 4 13.19 5.09 -12.06
N ASN A 5 13.96 4.01 -12.22
CA ASN A 5 13.62 2.73 -11.60
C ASN A 5 13.75 2.78 -10.07
N ASN A 6 14.66 3.60 -9.55
CA ASN A 6 14.79 3.83 -8.12
C ASN A 6 13.60 4.65 -7.58
N ILE A 7 13.25 5.77 -8.22
CA ILE A 7 12.09 6.61 -7.84
C ILE A 7 10.81 5.78 -7.76
N ARG A 8 10.54 4.98 -8.80
CA ARG A 8 9.34 4.13 -8.84
C ARG A 8 9.35 3.09 -7.72
N LYS A 9 10.50 2.51 -7.41
CA LYS A 9 10.65 1.51 -6.34
C LYS A 9 10.42 2.15 -4.97
N ASP A 10 11.03 3.31 -4.75
CA ASP A 10 10.94 4.04 -3.48
C ASP A 10 9.51 4.51 -3.21
N PHE A 11 8.79 4.95 -4.25
CA PHE A 11 7.36 5.26 -4.15
C PHE A 11 6.55 4.08 -3.60
N PHE A 12 6.67 2.88 -4.19
CA PHE A 12 5.90 1.72 -3.71
C PHE A 12 6.35 1.23 -2.34
N LEU A 13 7.63 1.39 -2.00
CA LEU A 13 8.15 1.03 -0.68
C LEU A 13 7.55 1.92 0.40
N GLN A 14 7.63 3.24 0.24
CA GLN A 14 7.04 4.21 1.18
C GLN A 14 5.54 3.99 1.32
N PHE A 15 4.84 3.77 0.21
CA PHE A 15 3.40 3.50 0.22
C PHE A 15 3.06 2.20 0.98
N GLY A 16 3.86 1.15 0.78
CA GLY A 16 3.70 -0.13 1.47
C GLY A 16 3.91 0.00 2.99
N GLU A 17 4.92 0.77 3.40
CA GLU A 17 5.20 1.05 4.82
C GLU A 17 4.04 1.77 5.51
N GLU A 18 3.44 2.77 4.85
CA GLU A 18 2.27 3.48 5.38
C GLU A 18 1.04 2.57 5.50
N LEU A 19 0.82 1.67 4.53
CA LEU A 19 -0.24 0.67 4.63
C LEU A 19 -0.02 -0.31 5.79
N PHE A 20 1.23 -0.75 6.01
CA PHE A 20 1.56 -1.61 7.13
C PHE A 20 1.25 -0.92 8.46
N LYS A 21 1.69 0.32 8.64
CA LYS A 21 1.40 1.12 9.85
C LYS A 21 -0.11 1.24 10.07
N LEU A 22 -0.84 1.65 9.03
CA LEU A 22 -2.28 1.84 9.08
C LEU A 22 -3.03 0.55 9.46
N ARG A 23 -2.62 -0.60 8.89
CA ARG A 23 -3.22 -1.89 9.27
C ARG A 23 -3.00 -2.20 10.76
N ARG A 24 -1.81 -1.92 11.29
CA ARG A 24 -1.45 -2.15 12.69
C ARG A 24 -2.18 -1.21 13.64
N GLU A 25 -2.35 0.06 13.28
CA GLU A 25 -3.16 1.04 14.03
C GLU A 25 -4.60 0.56 14.20
N HIS A 26 -5.17 0.00 13.12
CA HIS A 26 -6.51 -0.60 13.13
C HIS A 26 -6.54 -2.01 13.76
N LYS A 27 -5.41 -2.50 14.30
CA LYS A 27 -5.25 -3.81 14.95
C LYS A 27 -5.69 -5.00 14.08
N LEU A 28 -5.56 -4.88 12.76
CA LEU A 28 -5.92 -5.95 11.83
C LEU A 28 -4.72 -6.84 11.50
N ASN A 29 -4.94 -8.14 11.42
CA ASN A 29 -4.04 -9.04 10.72
C ASN A 29 -4.37 -9.08 9.20
N LEU A 30 -3.50 -9.71 8.40
CA LEU A 30 -3.66 -9.72 6.95
C LEU A 30 -4.88 -10.53 6.49
N LEU A 31 -5.27 -11.57 7.23
CA LEU A 31 -6.46 -12.37 6.93
C LEU A 31 -7.74 -11.57 7.15
N GLU A 32 -7.84 -10.87 8.28
CA GLU A 32 -8.98 -9.99 8.60
C GLU A 32 -9.11 -8.85 7.58
N LEU A 33 -7.99 -8.22 7.22
CA LEU A 33 -7.99 -7.18 6.19
C LEU A 33 -8.42 -7.76 4.83
N SER A 34 -7.95 -8.96 4.50
CA SER A 34 -8.33 -9.66 3.27
C SER A 34 -9.85 -9.89 3.21
N GLN A 35 -10.44 -10.36 4.29
CA GLN A 35 -11.89 -10.61 4.37
C GLN A 35 -12.70 -9.32 4.26
N LYS A 36 -12.27 -8.24 4.93
CA LYS A 36 -12.98 -6.95 4.92
C LYS A 36 -12.90 -6.22 3.58
N THR A 37 -11.81 -6.42 2.83
CA THR A 37 -11.55 -5.69 1.57
C THR A 37 -11.80 -6.54 0.32
N GLY A 38 -11.85 -7.87 0.45
CA GLY A 38 -11.87 -8.80 -0.68
C GLY A 38 -10.55 -8.84 -1.46
N ILE A 39 -9.47 -8.24 -0.95
CA ILE A 39 -8.13 -8.33 -1.55
C ILE A 39 -7.46 -9.59 -0.99
N ARG A 40 -6.83 -10.41 -1.83
CA ARG A 40 -6.17 -11.65 -1.38
C ARG A 40 -5.05 -11.33 -0.37
N MET A 41 -4.96 -12.11 0.71
CA MET A 41 -3.94 -11.94 1.76
C MET A 41 -2.51 -11.86 1.21
N ALA A 42 -2.13 -12.76 0.28
CA ALA A 42 -0.81 -12.73 -0.35
C ALA A 42 -0.56 -11.43 -1.14
N LYS A 43 -1.62 -10.82 -1.67
CA LYS A 43 -1.51 -9.55 -2.38
C LYS A 43 -1.29 -8.39 -1.42
N LEU A 44 -1.99 -8.39 -0.28
CA LEU A 44 -1.78 -7.41 0.80
C LEU A 44 -0.35 -7.47 1.34
N ASP A 45 0.19 -8.67 1.56
CA ASP A 45 1.60 -8.85 1.98
C ASP A 45 2.59 -8.27 0.95
N LEU A 46 2.38 -8.51 -0.34
CA LEU A 46 3.21 -7.90 -1.39
C LEU A 46 3.07 -6.38 -1.45
N MET A 47 1.88 -5.85 -1.17
CA MET A 47 1.62 -4.41 -1.12
C MET A 47 2.39 -3.75 0.03
N GLU A 48 2.31 -4.29 1.24
CA GLU A 48 3.01 -3.76 2.41
C GLU A 48 4.54 -3.83 2.26
N ARG A 49 5.05 -4.75 1.46
CA ARG A 49 6.48 -4.86 1.12
C ARG A 49 6.91 -3.99 -0.07
N GLY A 50 6.02 -3.17 -0.63
CA GLY A 50 6.28 -2.35 -1.82
C GLY A 50 6.54 -3.13 -3.10
N LYS A 51 6.12 -4.41 -3.15
CA LYS A 51 6.33 -5.31 -4.30
C LYS A 51 5.14 -5.38 -5.25
N ALA A 52 3.95 -4.98 -4.79
CA ALA A 52 2.78 -4.82 -5.65
C ALA A 52 2.80 -3.45 -6.34
N LYS A 53 2.41 -3.40 -7.61
CA LYS A 53 2.48 -2.18 -8.44
C LYS A 53 1.10 -1.69 -8.91
N GLU A 54 0.04 -2.36 -8.46
CA GLU A 54 -1.32 -2.10 -8.84
C GLU A 54 -1.92 -0.95 -8.01
N ILE A 55 -1.81 0.27 -8.54
CA ILE A 55 -2.25 1.50 -7.87
C ILE A 55 -3.71 1.45 -7.44
N TRP A 56 -4.58 0.83 -8.24
CA TRP A 56 -6.00 0.72 -7.90
C TRP A 56 -6.27 -0.05 -6.59
N LEU A 57 -5.42 -1.04 -6.25
CA LEU A 57 -5.55 -1.77 -4.97
C LEU A 57 -5.19 -0.86 -3.79
N PHE A 58 -4.20 0.02 -3.97
CA PHE A 58 -3.85 1.03 -2.98
C PHE A 58 -5.02 1.99 -2.74
N CYS A 59 -5.63 2.52 -3.80
CA CYS A 59 -6.81 3.38 -3.69
C CYS A 59 -7.97 2.66 -2.98
N LYS A 60 -8.19 1.38 -3.27
CA LYS A 60 -9.21 0.57 -2.60
C LYS A 60 -8.98 0.45 -1.09
N LEU A 61 -7.73 0.23 -0.66
CA LEU A 61 -7.38 0.18 0.75
C LEU A 61 -7.59 1.53 1.43
N LEU A 62 -7.21 2.62 0.79
CA LEU A 62 -7.39 3.95 1.36
C LEU A 62 -8.85 4.33 1.51
N ALA A 63 -9.69 3.98 0.54
CA ALA A 63 -11.14 4.11 0.67
C ALA A 63 -11.67 3.29 1.87
N PHE A 64 -11.21 2.05 2.03
CA PHE A 64 -11.56 1.22 3.19
C PHE A 64 -11.15 1.87 4.53
N TYR A 65 -9.97 2.48 4.60
CA TYR A 65 -9.50 3.19 5.80
C TYR A 65 -10.02 4.61 5.94
N ASN A 66 -10.88 5.08 5.02
CA ASN A 66 -11.37 6.45 4.96
C ASN A 66 -10.22 7.49 4.99
N LYS A 67 -9.17 7.25 4.21
CA LYS A 67 -7.99 8.12 4.08
C LYS A 67 -7.96 8.79 2.71
N LEU A 68 -7.43 10.00 2.67
CA LEU A 68 -7.08 10.72 1.44
C LEU A 68 -5.58 10.62 1.18
N ILE A 69 -5.18 10.62 -0.09
CA ILE A 69 -3.77 10.75 -0.49
C ILE A 69 -3.52 12.19 -0.91
N LYS A 70 -2.40 12.74 -0.46
CA LYS A 70 -1.81 13.94 -1.05
C LYS A 70 -0.60 13.52 -1.89
N ILE A 71 -0.60 13.88 -3.17
CA ILE A 71 0.53 13.65 -4.07
C ILE A 71 1.14 15.00 -4.41
N GLU A 72 2.44 15.13 -4.17
CA GLU A 72 3.23 16.32 -4.50
C GLU A 72 4.39 15.91 -5.41
N LEU A 73 4.69 16.73 -6.41
CA LEU A 73 5.88 16.55 -7.24
C LEU A 73 7.06 17.16 -6.49
N VAL A 74 8.12 16.38 -6.34
CA VAL A 74 9.37 16.77 -5.66
C VAL A 74 10.56 16.56 -6.60
N GLU A 75 11.65 17.30 -6.39
CA GLU A 75 12.88 17.24 -7.21
C GLU A 75 13.76 16.00 -6.94
#